data_AF-A0A522IM05-F1
#
_entry.id   AF-A0A522IM05-F1
#
_cell.length_a   1.000
_cell.length_b   1.000
_cell.length_c   1.000
_cell.angle_alpha   90.00
_cell.angle_beta   90.00
_cell.angle_gamma   90.00
#
_symmetry.space_group_name_H-M   'P 1'
#
loop_
_entity.id
_entity.type
_entity.pdbx_description
1 polymer ?
#
loop_
_entity_poly.entity_id
_entity_poly.type
_entity_poly.pdbx_seq_one_letter_code
_entity_poly.pdbx_strand_id
1 'polypeptide(L)'
;MTHNVPVRVADLSTFDTIIDARSPAEFSLDHIPGAINCPVLDDDERRIVGTLYAQTGAFEARRVGGAMVAANLARHLRERFSEYPASWRPAVYCWRGGMRSGSMVTWLRLVGWDAQQLSGGYKSFRHHVLQQIATQCPRLKLQVICGATGSAKTRILQALAARGEQVLDLEQCASHKGSLLGSLPGVEQPSQKRFETLIVSALEPMN
;
A
#
# COMPACT_ATOMS: atom_id res chain seq x y z
N MET A 1 6.70 8.09 -25.62
CA MET A 1 6.32 6.73 -26.05
C MET A 1 5.81 6.00 -24.83
N THR A 2 4.51 5.71 -24.74
CA THR A 2 3.92 5.03 -23.58
C THR A 2 4.45 3.60 -23.51
N HIS A 3 5.22 3.28 -22.47
CA HIS A 3 5.68 1.93 -22.23
C HIS A 3 4.47 1.00 -22.03
N ASN A 4 4.30 0.04 -22.94
CA ASN A 4 3.26 -1.01 -22.91
C ASN A 4 3.68 -2.22 -22.05
N VAL A 5 4.75 -2.10 -21.26
CA VAL A 5 5.22 -3.18 -20.39
C VAL A 5 4.37 -3.16 -19.11
N PRO A 6 3.80 -4.29 -18.69
CA PRO A 6 3.05 -4.35 -17.43
C PRO A 6 3.98 -4.02 -16.26
N VAL A 7 3.69 -2.92 -15.56
CA VAL A 7 4.43 -2.51 -14.35
C VAL A 7 4.31 -3.59 -13.29
N ARG A 8 5.45 -4.00 -12.75
CA ARG A 8 5.58 -4.99 -11.67
C ARG A 8 5.89 -4.28 -10.37
N VAL A 9 5.79 -5.02 -9.26
CA VAL A 9 6.10 -4.52 -7.92
C VAL A 9 7.54 -4.01 -7.82
N ALA A 10 8.49 -4.70 -8.47
CA ALA A 10 9.90 -4.32 -8.49
C ALA A 10 10.18 -2.99 -9.23
N ASP A 11 9.27 -2.56 -10.10
CA ASP A 11 9.44 -1.33 -10.90
C ASP A 11 8.94 -0.09 -10.15
N LEU A 12 8.27 -0.26 -9.00
CA LEU A 12 7.58 0.83 -8.28
C LEU A 12 8.53 1.94 -7.80
N SER A 13 9.79 1.63 -7.53
CA SER A 13 10.81 2.61 -7.14
C SER A 13 11.20 3.58 -8.27
N THR A 14 10.83 3.29 -9.52
CA THR A 14 11.13 4.14 -10.69
C THR A 14 10.08 5.22 -10.95
N PHE A 15 9.02 5.26 -10.15
CA PHE A 15 7.91 6.20 -10.26
C PHE A 15 8.00 7.29 -9.18
N ASP A 16 7.62 8.51 -9.53
CA ASP A 16 7.67 9.65 -8.61
C ASP A 16 6.65 9.52 -7.48
N THR A 17 5.54 8.82 -7.74
CA THR A 17 4.44 8.67 -6.79
C THR A 17 3.71 7.36 -7.02
N ILE A 18 3.42 6.66 -5.93
CA ILE A 18 2.56 5.47 -5.93
C ILE A 18 1.17 5.90 -5.44
N ILE A 19 0.14 5.63 -6.22
CA ILE A 19 -1.24 6.04 -5.93
C ILE A 19 -2.10 4.80 -5.68
N ASP A 20 -2.70 4.74 -4.49
CA ASP A 20 -3.72 3.77 -4.14
C ASP A 20 -5.11 4.31 -4.47
N ALA A 21 -5.73 3.75 -5.51
CA ALA A 21 -7.07 4.10 -5.96
C ALA A 21 -8.19 3.37 -5.18
N ARG A 22 -7.85 2.56 -4.18
CA ARG A 22 -8.83 1.88 -3.31
C ARG A 22 -9.46 2.85 -2.31
N SER A 23 -10.53 2.41 -1.66
CA SER A 23 -11.23 3.22 -0.67
C SER A 23 -10.37 3.47 0.58
N PRO A 24 -10.67 4.52 1.39
CA PRO A 24 -9.89 4.82 2.59
C PRO A 24 -9.80 3.64 3.57
N ALA A 25 -10.88 2.89 3.79
CA ALA A 25 -10.83 1.70 4.64
C ALA A 25 -9.95 0.57 4.08
N GLU A 26 -9.87 0.41 2.74
CA GLU A 26 -8.93 -0.55 2.14
C GLU A 26 -7.47 -0.12 2.32
N PHE A 27 -7.19 1.18 2.30
CA PHE A 27 -5.86 1.76 2.47
C PHE A 27 -5.39 1.72 3.93
N SER A 28 -6.27 1.99 4.89
CA SER A 28 -5.95 1.96 6.32
C SER A 28 -5.56 0.56 6.80
N LEU A 29 -6.17 -0.49 6.24
CA LEU A 29 -5.87 -1.87 6.59
C LEU A 29 -4.44 -2.28 6.24
N ASP A 30 -3.97 -1.93 5.04
CA ASP A 30 -2.58 -2.04 4.56
C ASP A 30 -2.48 -1.45 3.14
N HIS A 31 -1.32 -0.95 2.78
CA HIS A 31 -1.01 -0.30 1.50
C HIS A 31 0.47 -0.44 1.17
N ILE A 32 0.82 -0.21 -0.09
CA ILE A 32 2.23 -0.20 -0.53
C ILE A 32 2.95 0.95 0.19
N PRO A 33 4.12 0.72 0.82
CA PRO A 33 4.90 1.77 1.47
C PRO A 33 5.14 2.97 0.55
N GLY A 34 4.95 4.18 1.09
CA GLY A 34 5.08 5.44 0.33
C GLY A 34 3.90 5.78 -0.59
N ALA A 35 2.87 4.93 -0.68
CA ALA A 35 1.70 5.24 -1.48
C ALA A 35 0.81 6.33 -0.84
N ILE A 36 0.25 7.21 -1.68
CA ILE A 36 -0.81 8.15 -1.30
C ILE A 36 -2.18 7.57 -1.66
N ASN A 37 -3.19 7.78 -0.82
CA ASN A 37 -4.56 7.35 -1.13
C ASN A 37 -5.30 8.42 -1.94
N CYS A 38 -5.71 8.05 -3.16
CA CYS A 38 -6.56 8.88 -4.01
C CYS A 38 -7.72 8.00 -4.51
N PRO A 39 -8.75 7.77 -3.67
CA PRO A 39 -9.82 6.83 -3.98
C PRO A 39 -10.60 7.26 -5.22
N VAL A 40 -10.84 6.33 -6.15
CA VAL A 40 -11.81 6.58 -7.24
C VAL A 40 -13.26 6.39 -6.78
N LEU A 41 -13.45 5.66 -5.68
CA LEU A 41 -14.68 5.51 -4.95
C LEU A 41 -14.32 5.52 -3.46
N ASP A 42 -15.01 6.31 -2.66
CA ASP A 42 -14.92 6.24 -1.20
C ASP A 42 -15.57 4.96 -0.65
N ASP A 43 -15.60 4.81 0.68
CA ASP A 43 -16.12 3.59 1.31
C ASP A 43 -17.63 3.39 1.05
N ASP A 44 -18.41 4.47 1.01
CA ASP A 44 -19.86 4.42 0.79
C ASP A 44 -20.20 4.22 -0.68
N GLU A 45 -19.55 4.96 -1.58
CA GLU A 45 -19.68 4.79 -3.02
C GLU A 45 -19.27 3.38 -3.44
N ARG A 46 -18.17 2.86 -2.88
CA ARG A 46 -17.74 1.47 -3.11
C ARG A 46 -18.79 0.47 -2.65
N ARG A 47 -19.40 0.69 -1.48
CA ARG A 47 -20.50 -0.16 -0.96
C ARG A 47 -21.69 -0.12 -1.92
N ILE A 48 -22.12 1.06 -2.35
CA ILE A 48 -23.24 1.24 -3.29
C ILE A 48 -22.97 0.50 -4.61
N VAL A 49 -21.82 0.75 -5.24
CA VAL A 49 -21.44 0.12 -6.50
C VAL A 49 -21.32 -1.41 -6.35
N GLY A 50 -20.76 -1.88 -5.23
CA GLY A 50 -20.67 -3.30 -4.92
C GLY A 50 -22.03 -3.97 -4.77
N THR A 51 -22.97 -3.32 -4.07
CA THR A 51 -24.35 -3.81 -3.92
C THR A 51 -25.08 -3.85 -5.26
N LEU A 52 -24.98 -2.78 -6.06
CA LEU A 52 -25.58 -2.73 -7.40
C LEU A 52 -25.02 -3.83 -8.30
N TYR A 53 -23.70 -4.09 -8.25
CA TYR A 53 -23.08 -5.14 -9.06
C TYR A 53 -23.66 -6.52 -8.72
N ALA A 54 -23.87 -6.79 -7.43
CA ALA A 54 -24.43 -8.05 -6.97
C ALA A 54 -25.93 -8.21 -7.28
N GLN A 55 -26.72 -7.13 -7.14
CA GLN A 55 -28.18 -7.18 -7.22
C GLN A 55 -28.73 -6.94 -8.64
N THR A 56 -28.13 -6.00 -9.37
CA THR A 56 -28.66 -5.49 -10.66
C THR A 56 -27.76 -5.84 -11.85
N GLY A 57 -26.56 -6.34 -11.58
CA GLY A 57 -25.60 -6.77 -12.59
C GLY A 57 -24.56 -5.71 -12.94
N ALA A 58 -23.62 -6.13 -13.79
CA ALA A 58 -22.41 -5.36 -14.06
C ALA A 58 -22.65 -4.04 -14.79
N PHE A 59 -23.65 -3.98 -15.67
CA PHE A 59 -23.92 -2.77 -16.47
C PHE A 59 -24.39 -1.61 -15.59
N GLU A 60 -25.40 -1.83 -14.76
CA GLU A 60 -25.94 -0.79 -13.87
C GLU A 60 -24.91 -0.30 -12.86
N ALA A 61 -24.14 -1.22 -12.26
CA ALA A 61 -23.03 -0.86 -11.38
C ALA A 61 -21.99 0.02 -12.08
N ARG A 62 -21.66 -0.26 -13.34
CA ARG A 62 -20.73 0.56 -14.13
C ARG A 62 -21.33 1.92 -14.50
N ARG A 63 -22.63 1.98 -14.81
CA ARG A 63 -23.33 3.22 -15.16
C ARG A 63 -23.32 4.20 -13.99
N VAL A 64 -23.74 3.73 -12.80
CA VAL A 64 -23.76 4.54 -11.57
C VAL A 64 -22.34 4.81 -11.08
N GLY A 65 -21.51 3.78 -10.97
CA GLY A 65 -20.14 3.91 -10.48
C GLY A 65 -19.26 4.76 -11.38
N GLY A 66 -19.49 4.76 -12.70
CA GLY A 66 -18.75 5.58 -13.65
C GLY A 66 -18.92 7.09 -13.39
N ALA A 67 -20.13 7.53 -13.03
CA ALA A 67 -20.39 8.92 -12.68
C ALA A 67 -19.66 9.32 -11.38
N MET A 68 -19.69 8.46 -10.35
CA MET A 68 -18.96 8.68 -9.08
C MET A 68 -17.45 8.75 -9.31
N VAL A 69 -16.91 7.80 -10.09
CA VAL A 69 -15.49 7.80 -10.48
C VAL A 69 -15.14 9.11 -11.19
N ALA A 70 -15.93 9.55 -12.16
CA ALA A 70 -15.67 10.81 -12.86
C ALA A 70 -15.70 12.03 -11.91
N ALA A 71 -16.64 12.09 -10.96
CA ALA A 71 -16.69 13.19 -9.99
C ALA A 71 -15.44 13.23 -9.09
N ASN A 72 -15.06 12.08 -8.52
CA ASN A 72 -13.90 11.98 -7.63
C ASN A 72 -12.58 12.29 -8.33
N LEU A 73 -12.47 11.83 -9.56
CA LEU A 73 -11.21 11.83 -10.28
C LEU A 73 -11.01 13.27 -10.88
N ALA A 74 -12.09 14.04 -11.13
CA ALA A 74 -12.06 15.49 -11.34
C ALA A 74 -11.68 16.27 -10.07
N ARG A 75 -12.15 15.84 -8.90
CA ARG A 75 -11.75 16.43 -7.61
C ARG A 75 -10.24 16.27 -7.38
N HIS A 76 -9.70 15.06 -7.56
CA HIS A 76 -8.26 14.81 -7.42
C HIS A 76 -7.42 15.67 -8.37
N LEU A 77 -7.87 15.88 -9.62
CA LEU A 77 -7.18 16.74 -10.57
C LEU A 77 -7.12 18.21 -10.11
N ARG A 78 -8.20 18.74 -9.53
CA ARG A 78 -8.24 20.13 -9.04
C ARG A 78 -7.47 20.33 -7.75
N GLU A 79 -7.48 19.33 -6.88
CA GLU A 79 -6.93 19.44 -5.54
C GLU A 79 -5.56 18.78 -5.45
N ARG A 80 -5.53 17.45 -5.48
CA ARG A 80 -4.32 16.70 -5.14
C ARG A 80 -3.26 16.74 -6.23
N PHE A 81 -3.66 16.86 -7.49
CA PHE A 81 -2.76 16.76 -8.64
C PHE A 81 -2.47 18.08 -9.35
N SER A 82 -3.03 19.19 -8.88
CA SER A 82 -2.96 20.50 -9.57
C SER A 82 -1.54 21.08 -9.64
N GLU A 83 -0.66 20.69 -8.71
CA GLU A 83 0.70 21.21 -8.62
C GLU A 83 1.76 20.28 -9.26
N TYR A 84 1.39 19.10 -9.75
CA TYR A 84 2.37 18.20 -10.34
C TYR A 84 2.81 18.67 -11.73
N PRO A 85 4.12 18.66 -12.03
CA PRO A 85 4.64 19.06 -13.33
C PRO A 85 4.25 18.07 -14.43
N ALA A 86 4.35 18.47 -15.69
CA ALA A 86 4.09 17.61 -16.84
C ALA A 86 5.00 16.36 -16.89
N SER A 87 6.20 16.43 -16.28
CA SER A 87 7.15 15.33 -16.19
C SER A 87 6.81 14.31 -15.10
N TRP A 88 5.75 14.52 -14.31
CA TRP A 88 5.36 13.62 -13.22
C TRP A 88 4.88 12.25 -13.74
N ARG A 89 5.37 11.18 -13.12
CA ARG A 89 5.17 9.79 -13.52
C ARG A 89 4.58 8.99 -12.37
N PRO A 90 3.24 8.92 -12.24
CA PRO A 90 2.59 8.15 -11.18
C PRO A 90 2.37 6.68 -11.57
N ALA A 91 2.59 5.78 -10.61
CA ALA A 91 2.11 4.40 -10.67
C ALA A 91 0.81 4.26 -9.88
N VAL A 92 -0.27 3.80 -10.51
CA VAL A 92 -1.59 3.66 -9.89
C VAL A 92 -1.95 2.20 -9.72
N TYR A 93 -2.44 1.84 -8.53
CA TYR A 93 -2.94 0.51 -8.26
C TYR A 93 -4.32 0.52 -7.62
N CYS A 94 -5.03 -0.58 -7.79
CA CYS A 94 -6.24 -0.89 -7.03
C CYS A 94 -6.12 -2.34 -6.52
N TRP A 95 -7.19 -2.96 -6.02
CA TRP A 95 -7.08 -4.32 -5.45
C TRP A 95 -6.45 -5.36 -6.39
N ARG A 96 -6.84 -5.38 -7.67
CA ARG A 96 -6.42 -6.39 -8.67
C ARG A 96 -5.82 -5.80 -9.95
N GLY A 97 -5.59 -4.48 -10.01
CA GLY A 97 -5.22 -3.83 -11.27
C GLY A 97 -6.36 -3.87 -12.30
N GLY A 98 -7.60 -3.70 -11.84
CA GLY A 98 -8.80 -3.67 -12.69
C GLY A 98 -9.27 -2.26 -13.01
N MET A 99 -10.58 -2.13 -13.29
CA MET A 99 -11.19 -0.88 -13.76
C MET A 99 -10.92 0.35 -12.89
N ARG A 100 -10.82 0.20 -11.56
CA ARG A 100 -10.59 1.33 -10.63
C ARG A 100 -9.27 2.06 -10.90
N SER A 101 -8.15 1.34 -10.96
CA SER A 101 -6.87 1.99 -11.29
C SER A 101 -6.74 2.26 -12.79
N GLY A 102 -7.36 1.43 -13.64
CA GLY A 102 -7.37 1.65 -15.09
C GLY A 102 -8.07 2.95 -15.50
N SER A 103 -9.19 3.30 -14.85
CA SER A 103 -9.91 4.55 -15.12
C SER A 103 -9.09 5.77 -14.71
N MET A 104 -8.44 5.72 -13.55
CA MET A 104 -7.54 6.80 -13.10
C MET A 104 -6.34 6.96 -14.04
N VAL A 105 -5.67 5.87 -14.42
CA VAL A 105 -4.55 5.92 -15.39
C VAL A 105 -4.99 6.48 -16.74
N THR A 106 -6.15 6.04 -17.24
CA THR A 106 -6.71 6.57 -18.49
C THR A 106 -6.89 8.08 -18.39
N TRP A 107 -7.44 8.57 -17.28
CA TRP A 107 -7.70 10.01 -17.15
C TRP A 107 -6.42 10.83 -16.97
N LEU A 108 -5.45 10.34 -16.19
CA LEU A 108 -4.14 10.99 -16.03
C LEU A 108 -3.38 11.06 -17.36
N ARG A 109 -3.49 10.02 -18.20
CA ARG A 109 -2.91 10.02 -19.55
C ARG A 109 -3.59 10.99 -20.50
N LEU A 110 -4.90 11.23 -20.35
CA LEU A 110 -5.60 12.27 -21.12
C LEU A 110 -5.10 13.68 -20.76
N VAL A 111 -4.65 13.89 -19.52
CA VAL A 111 -4.01 15.15 -19.10
C VAL A 111 -2.60 15.29 -19.66
N GLY A 112 -1.91 14.16 -19.94
CA GLY A 112 -0.59 14.12 -20.57
C GLY A 112 0.52 13.49 -19.73
N TRP A 113 0.22 13.03 -18.51
CA TRP A 113 1.21 12.36 -17.66
C TRP A 113 1.50 10.93 -18.11
N ASP A 114 2.74 10.46 -17.88
CA ASP A 114 3.15 9.05 -18.07
C ASP A 114 2.67 8.19 -16.89
N ALA A 115 1.35 8.19 -16.65
CA ALA A 115 0.74 7.37 -15.63
C ALA A 115 0.74 5.90 -16.05
N GLN A 116 1.09 5.01 -15.12
CA GLN A 116 1.15 3.57 -15.37
C GLN A 116 0.31 2.80 -14.36
N GLN A 117 -0.22 1.65 -14.76
CA GLN A 117 -1.04 0.81 -13.90
C GLN A 117 -0.21 -0.37 -13.37
N LEU A 118 -0.20 -0.58 -12.04
CA LEU A 118 0.43 -1.76 -11.45
C LEU A 118 -0.34 -3.03 -11.85
N SER A 119 0.35 -3.94 -12.54
CA SER A 119 -0.21 -5.21 -12.97
C SER A 119 -0.52 -6.11 -11.77
N GLY A 120 -1.74 -6.65 -11.73
CA GLY A 120 -2.24 -7.44 -10.60
C GLY A 120 -2.58 -6.61 -9.34
N GLY A 121 -2.30 -5.31 -9.34
CA GLY A 121 -2.62 -4.37 -8.27
C GLY A 121 -2.05 -4.75 -6.90
N TYR A 122 -2.75 -4.37 -5.84
CA TYR A 122 -2.36 -4.69 -4.48
C TYR A 122 -2.23 -6.20 -4.21
N LYS A 123 -3.00 -7.06 -4.92
CA LYS A 123 -2.85 -8.52 -4.82
C LYS A 123 -1.47 -9.00 -5.25
N SER A 124 -0.89 -8.44 -6.31
CA SER A 124 0.48 -8.81 -6.73
C SER A 124 1.52 -8.32 -5.72
N PHE A 125 1.32 -7.14 -5.14
CA PHE A 125 2.13 -6.66 -3.99
C PHE A 125 2.05 -7.61 -2.79
N ARG A 126 0.86 -8.10 -2.42
CA ARG A 126 0.73 -9.08 -1.32
C ARG A 126 1.50 -10.38 -1.58
N HIS A 127 1.43 -10.90 -2.80
CA HIS A 127 2.22 -12.08 -3.15
C HIS A 127 3.72 -11.78 -3.07
N HIS A 128 4.15 -10.59 -3.51
CA HIS A 128 5.54 -10.16 -3.38
C HIS A 128 6.00 -10.14 -1.92
N VAL A 129 5.23 -9.52 -1.01
CA VAL A 129 5.54 -9.48 0.44
C VAL A 129 5.72 -10.88 1.00
N LEU A 130 4.75 -11.78 0.76
CA LEU A 130 4.82 -13.16 1.25
C LEU A 130 6.02 -13.93 0.67
N GLN A 131 6.33 -13.72 -0.60
CA GLN A 131 7.48 -14.33 -1.26
C GLN A 131 8.80 -13.79 -0.67
N GLN A 132 8.90 -12.50 -0.38
CA GLN A 132 10.09 -11.92 0.26
C GLN A 132 10.31 -12.55 1.63
N ILE A 133 9.28 -12.66 2.48
CA ILE A 133 9.39 -13.32 3.78
C ILE A 133 9.84 -14.77 3.61
N ALA A 134 9.19 -15.54 2.74
CA ALA A 134 9.48 -16.96 2.54
C ALA A 134 10.91 -17.21 2.01
N THR A 135 11.43 -16.30 1.20
CA THR A 135 12.75 -16.46 0.57
C THR A 135 13.88 -15.81 1.35
N GLN A 136 13.66 -14.64 1.98
CA GLN A 136 14.69 -13.91 2.72
C GLN A 136 14.89 -14.47 4.12
N CYS A 137 13.81 -14.69 4.90
CA CYS A 137 13.93 -15.07 6.31
C CYS A 137 14.82 -16.29 6.57
N PRO A 138 14.78 -17.39 5.77
CA PRO A 138 15.67 -18.53 5.97
C PRO A 138 17.16 -18.25 5.72
N ARG A 139 17.47 -17.17 4.98
CA ARG A 139 18.85 -16.76 4.65
C ARG A 139 19.43 -15.74 5.64
N LEU A 140 18.60 -15.16 6.50
CA LEU A 140 19.03 -14.16 7.47
C LEU A 140 19.80 -14.81 8.62
N LYS A 141 20.95 -14.22 8.98
CA LYS A 141 21.72 -14.59 10.18
C LYS A 141 21.22 -13.75 11.36
N LEU A 142 20.06 -14.13 11.91
CA LEU A 142 19.42 -13.38 12.99
C LEU A 142 20.11 -13.64 14.34
N GLN A 143 20.49 -12.57 15.03
CA GLN A 143 20.89 -12.61 16.43
C GLN A 143 19.74 -12.11 17.30
N VAL A 144 19.17 -13.01 18.11
CA VAL A 144 18.02 -12.68 18.95
C VAL A 144 18.49 -12.13 20.30
N ILE A 145 18.05 -10.92 20.63
CA ILE A 145 18.27 -10.34 21.97
C ILE A 145 17.24 -10.94 22.94
N CYS A 146 17.70 -11.86 23.79
CA CYS A 146 16.89 -12.53 24.81
C CYS A 146 17.10 -11.94 26.21
N GLY A 147 16.11 -12.06 27.09
CA GLY A 147 16.17 -11.59 28.48
C GLY A 147 14.79 -11.43 29.12
N ALA A 148 14.75 -11.23 30.44
CA ALA A 148 13.52 -11.12 31.21
C ALA A 148 12.59 -9.98 30.73
N THR A 149 11.28 -10.12 30.97
CA THR A 149 10.32 -9.02 30.75
C THR A 149 10.69 -7.82 31.61
N GLY A 150 10.58 -6.61 31.05
CA GLY A 150 10.99 -5.40 31.75
C GLY A 150 12.50 -5.09 31.72
N SER A 151 13.35 -5.95 31.13
CA SER A 151 14.80 -5.73 31.03
C SER A 151 15.24 -4.73 29.94
N ALA A 152 14.32 -3.91 29.41
CA ALA A 152 14.56 -2.88 28.40
C ALA A 152 15.22 -3.34 27.07
N LYS A 153 15.04 -4.59 26.65
CA LYS A 153 15.59 -5.13 25.38
C LYS A 153 15.24 -4.27 24.17
N THR A 154 14.00 -3.82 24.07
CA THR A 154 13.51 -2.93 23.01
C THR A 154 14.31 -1.62 22.95
N ARG A 155 14.75 -1.08 24.09
CA ARG A 155 15.62 0.12 24.12
C ARG A 155 17.01 -0.17 23.53
N ILE A 156 17.54 -1.37 23.74
CA ILE A 156 18.81 -1.79 23.12
C ILE A 156 18.64 -1.88 21.60
N LEU A 157 17.57 -2.51 21.11
CA LEU A 157 17.25 -2.57 19.68
C LEU A 157 17.11 -1.16 19.07
N GLN A 158 16.39 -0.26 19.74
CA GLN A 158 16.24 1.13 19.30
C GLN A 158 17.59 1.88 19.28
N ALA A 159 18.45 1.66 20.26
CA ALA A 159 19.78 2.27 20.30
C ALA A 159 20.69 1.74 19.17
N LEU A 160 20.58 0.46 18.81
CA LEU A 160 21.27 -0.12 17.65
C LEU A 160 20.75 0.49 16.34
N ALA A 161 19.42 0.57 16.17
CA ALA A 161 18.80 1.16 15.00
C ALA A 161 19.21 2.64 14.82
N ALA A 162 19.26 3.40 15.90
CA ALA A 162 19.71 4.80 15.90
C ALA A 162 21.19 4.97 15.50
N ARG A 163 22.00 3.91 15.59
CA ARG A 163 23.40 3.89 15.13
C ARG A 163 23.54 3.41 13.68
N GLY A 164 22.43 3.13 12.99
CA GLY A 164 22.44 2.62 11.62
C GLY A 164 22.68 1.12 11.51
N GLU A 165 22.60 0.38 12.63
CA GLU A 165 22.72 -1.07 12.61
C GLU A 165 21.45 -1.73 12.04
N GLN A 166 21.59 -2.94 11.51
CA GLN A 166 20.47 -3.73 11.01
C GLN A 166 19.62 -4.24 12.17
N VAL A 167 18.40 -3.72 12.31
CA VAL A 167 17.48 -4.09 13.39
C VAL A 167 16.10 -4.45 12.85
N LEU A 168 15.62 -5.64 13.22
CA LEU A 168 14.23 -6.06 13.03
C LEU A 168 13.50 -6.03 14.37
N ASP A 169 12.72 -4.97 14.60
CA ASP A 169 11.89 -4.84 15.80
C ASP A 169 10.46 -5.36 15.53
N LEU A 170 10.22 -6.62 15.90
CA LEU A 170 8.91 -7.27 15.73
C LEU A 170 7.83 -6.69 16.65
N GLU A 171 8.19 -6.18 17.83
CA GLU A 171 7.25 -5.54 18.77
C GLU A 171 6.75 -4.23 18.18
N GLN A 172 7.64 -3.45 17.58
CA GLN A 172 7.30 -2.23 16.87
C GLN A 172 6.46 -2.53 15.62
N CYS A 173 6.83 -3.54 14.83
CA CYS A 173 6.03 -3.96 13.67
C CYS A 173 4.61 -4.38 14.07
N ALA A 174 4.45 -5.03 15.23
CA ALA A 174 3.14 -5.47 15.74
C ALA A 174 2.40 -4.40 16.56
N SER A 175 3.02 -3.26 16.87
CA SER A 175 2.52 -2.29 17.86
C SER A 175 2.12 -2.96 19.19
N HIS A 176 2.94 -3.90 19.66
CA HIS A 176 2.63 -4.78 20.80
C HIS A 176 3.86 -5.01 21.68
N LYS A 177 3.73 -4.93 23.01
CA LYS A 177 4.82 -5.08 23.99
C LYS A 177 5.04 -6.54 24.44
N GLY A 178 4.85 -7.49 23.52
CA GLY A 178 4.90 -8.92 23.81
C GLY A 178 3.76 -9.44 24.72
N SER A 179 3.70 -10.77 24.87
CA SER A 179 2.56 -11.50 25.50
C SER A 179 2.17 -10.99 26.90
N LEU A 180 3.12 -10.48 27.68
CA LEU A 180 2.90 -10.07 29.07
C LEU A 180 2.39 -8.64 29.23
N LEU A 181 2.66 -7.73 28.29
CA LEU A 181 2.32 -6.30 28.44
C LEU A 181 1.24 -5.84 27.44
N GLY A 182 0.88 -6.67 26.47
CA GLY A 182 -0.24 -6.41 25.58
C GLY A 182 0.03 -5.32 24.54
N SER A 183 -1.04 -4.72 24.03
CA SER A 183 -0.98 -3.65 23.02
C SER A 183 -0.33 -2.37 23.54
N LEU A 184 0.20 -1.58 22.61
CA LEU A 184 0.61 -0.22 22.91
C LEU A 184 -0.63 0.65 23.24
N PRO A 185 -0.68 1.35 24.38
CA PRO A 185 -1.80 2.22 24.73
C PRO A 185 -2.03 3.28 23.65
N GLY A 186 -3.26 3.37 23.14
CA GLY A 186 -3.64 4.36 22.12
C GLY A 186 -3.15 4.06 20.70
N VAL A 187 -2.52 2.91 20.45
CA VAL A 187 -2.07 2.50 19.12
C VAL A 187 -2.78 1.20 18.73
N GLU A 188 -3.50 1.23 17.61
CA GLU A 188 -4.14 0.04 17.07
C GLU A 188 -3.10 -0.94 16.54
N GLN A 189 -3.31 -2.23 16.79
CA GLN A 189 -2.44 -3.25 16.20
C GLN A 189 -2.68 -3.30 14.69
N PRO A 190 -1.60 -3.40 13.89
CA PRO A 190 -1.74 -3.50 12.45
C PRO A 190 -2.47 -4.80 12.08
N SER A 191 -3.17 -4.77 10.94
CA SER A 191 -3.67 -6.01 10.35
C SER A 191 -2.51 -6.96 10.05
N GLN A 192 -2.79 -8.27 9.97
CA GLN A 192 -1.78 -9.27 9.59
C GLN A 192 -1.02 -8.87 8.30
N LYS A 193 -1.73 -8.31 7.33
CA LYS A 193 -1.14 -7.85 6.07
C LYS A 193 -0.16 -6.71 6.30
N ARG A 194 -0.57 -5.72 7.11
CA ARG A 194 0.28 -4.57 7.45
C ARG A 194 1.50 -5.00 8.26
N PHE A 195 1.33 -5.91 9.22
CA PHE A 195 2.44 -6.49 9.97
C PHE A 195 3.48 -7.14 9.05
N GLU A 196 3.04 -8.00 8.12
CA GLU A 196 3.91 -8.62 7.11
C GLU A 196 4.60 -7.59 6.19
N THR A 197 3.88 -6.53 5.80
CA THR A 197 4.45 -5.42 5.01
C THR A 197 5.55 -4.71 5.79
N LEU A 198 5.31 -4.39 7.06
CA LEU A 198 6.29 -3.70 7.93
C LEU A 198 7.55 -4.54 8.12
N ILE A 199 7.41 -5.87 8.26
CA ILE A 199 8.57 -6.78 8.30
C ILE A 199 9.38 -6.68 7.02
N VAL A 200 8.75 -6.82 5.85
CA VAL A 200 9.49 -6.75 4.57
C VAL A 200 10.15 -5.39 4.37
N SER A 201 9.46 -4.30 4.69
CA SER A 201 10.04 -2.95 4.64
C SER A 201 11.24 -2.78 5.57
N ALA A 202 11.23 -3.42 6.74
CA ALA A 202 12.38 -3.42 7.64
C ALA A 202 13.55 -4.26 7.07
N LEU A 203 13.26 -5.34 6.34
CA LEU A 203 14.27 -6.22 5.74
C LEU A 203 14.88 -5.66 4.45
N GLU A 204 14.16 -4.83 3.69
CA GLU A 204 14.64 -4.23 2.43
C GLU A 204 16.04 -3.57 2.52
N PRO A 205 16.32 -2.66 3.49
CA PRO A 205 17.63 -2.04 3.63
C PRO A 205 18.73 -2.98 4.18
N MET A 206 18.38 -4.21 4.58
CA MET A 206 19.32 -5.18 5.14
C MET A 206 20.00 -6.06 4.08
N ASN A 207 19.56 -5.97 2.82
CA ASN A 207 20.09 -6.74 1.69
C ASN A 207 21.21 -6.01 0.95
#